data_AF-A0A3N5L2M6-F1
#
_entry.id   AF-A0A3N5L2M6-F1
#
_cell.length_a   1.000
_cell.length_b   1.000
_cell.length_c   1.000
_cell.angle_alpha   90.00
_cell.angle_beta   90.00
_cell.angle_gamma   90.00
#
_symmetry.space_group_name_H-M   'P 1'
#
loop_
_entity.id
_entity.type
_entity.pdbx_description
1 polymer ?
#
loop_
_entity_poly.entity_id
_entity_poly.type
_entity_poly.pdbx_seq_one_letter_code
_entity_poly.pdbx_strand_id
1 'polypeptide(L)'
;MDNITTRPVLSTITEQEIADGKMMGILAYIIFLVPLLAARENKFAMFHTEQSIILLVVFFVFYIAIWILTFIIGQISSTLACGISILMIVPWILYLVLWIMGIINAAGGKVKELPIVGKYGSKLNLVK
;
A
#
# COMPACT_ATOMS: atom_id res chain seq x y z
N MET A 1 10.61 9.39 11.98
CA MET A 1 10.86 10.17 10.76
C MET A 1 9.52 10.35 10.10
N ASP A 2 9.05 11.60 10.00
CA ASP A 2 7.87 11.94 9.23
C ASP A 2 8.21 11.87 7.72
N ASN A 3 7.21 11.73 6.87
CA ASN A 3 7.42 11.59 5.43
C ASN A 3 8.14 12.79 4.80
N ILE A 4 7.96 13.96 5.40
CA ILE A 4 8.44 15.24 4.91
C ILE A 4 9.97 15.29 4.99
N THR A 5 10.57 14.67 6.01
CA THR A 5 12.04 14.62 6.14
C THR A 5 12.71 13.64 5.18
N THR A 6 12.02 12.60 4.70
CA THR A 6 12.59 11.62 3.77
C THR A 6 12.29 11.91 2.30
N ARG A 7 11.28 12.72 2.01
CA ARG A 7 10.88 13.12 0.65
C ARG A 7 10.62 14.63 0.61
N PRO A 8 11.61 15.45 0.23
CA PRO A 8 11.50 16.91 0.20
C PRO A 8 10.34 17.42 -0.67
N VAL A 9 9.98 16.72 -1.76
CA VAL A 9 8.85 17.11 -2.61
C VAL A 9 7.51 17.16 -1.86
N LEU A 10 7.35 16.36 -0.80
CA LEU A 10 6.13 16.33 0.01
C LEU A 10 5.97 17.56 0.90
N SER A 11 7.07 18.28 1.22
CA SER A 11 6.99 19.55 1.96
C SER A 11 6.40 20.69 1.11
N THR A 12 6.36 20.50 -0.21
CA THR A 12 5.84 21.49 -1.17
C THR A 12 4.34 21.31 -1.47
N ILE A 13 3.71 20.28 -0.91
CA ILE A 13 2.28 20.01 -1.10
C ILE A 13 1.49 21.11 -0.39
N THR A 14 0.64 21.81 -1.15
CA THR A 14 -0.20 22.90 -0.64
C THR A 14 -1.56 22.39 -0.18
N GLU A 15 -2.26 23.17 0.64
CA GLU A 15 -3.65 22.89 1.05
C GLU A 15 -4.60 22.77 -0.15
N GLN A 16 -4.39 23.59 -1.18
CA GLN A 16 -5.16 23.51 -2.42
C GLN A 16 -4.92 22.18 -3.14
N GLU A 17 -3.67 21.75 -3.25
CA GLU A 17 -3.32 20.49 -3.90
C GLU A 17 -3.87 19.27 -3.14
N ILE A 18 -3.92 19.34 -1.80
CA ILE A 18 -4.61 18.36 -0.96
C ILE A 18 -6.11 18.37 -1.24
N ALA A 19 -6.75 19.53 -1.30
CA ALA A 19 -8.19 19.65 -1.55
C ALA A 19 -8.56 19.05 -2.91
N ASP A 20 -7.84 19.43 -3.96
CA ASP A 20 -8.07 18.97 -5.34
C ASP A 20 -7.75 17.47 -5.50
N GLY A 21 -6.71 16.99 -4.82
CA GLY A 21 -6.23 15.61 -4.90
C GLY A 21 -6.95 14.63 -3.98
N LYS A 22 -7.79 15.09 -3.04
CA LYS A 22 -8.34 14.27 -1.95
C LYS A 22 -9.09 13.04 -2.45
N MET A 23 -10.04 13.24 -3.35
CA MET A 23 -10.84 12.15 -3.92
C MET A 23 -9.93 11.13 -4.63
N MET A 24 -8.97 11.62 -5.42
CA MET A 24 -8.01 10.78 -6.14
C MET A 24 -7.10 10.00 -5.18
N GLY A 25 -6.69 10.60 -4.06
CA GLY A 25 -5.94 9.92 -3.01
C GLY A 25 -6.73 8.82 -2.29
N ILE A 26 -8.05 8.96 -2.14
CA ILE A 26 -8.91 7.89 -1.62
C ILE A 26 -9.06 6.78 -2.67
N LEU A 27 -9.37 7.15 -3.91
CA LEU A 27 -9.53 6.22 -5.03
C LEU A 27 -8.27 5.40 -5.29
N ALA A 28 -7.09 5.95 -4.98
CA ALA A 28 -5.81 5.24 -5.06
C ALA A 28 -5.82 3.88 -4.36
N TYR A 29 -6.51 3.76 -3.22
CA TYR A 29 -6.56 2.52 -2.44
C TYR A 29 -7.60 1.52 -2.96
N ILE A 30 -8.58 1.98 -3.74
CA ILE A 30 -9.62 1.12 -4.32
C ILE A 30 -9.16 0.67 -5.70
N ILE A 31 -8.75 1.62 -6.54
CA ILE A 31 -8.27 1.41 -7.91
C ILE A 31 -7.11 2.38 -8.15
N PHE A 32 -5.89 1.97 -7.82
CA PHE A 32 -4.68 2.79 -7.97
C PHE A 32 -4.45 3.30 -9.41
N LEU A 33 -5.01 2.62 -10.42
CA LEU A 33 -4.89 3.01 -11.81
C LEU A 33 -5.62 4.33 -12.13
N VAL A 34 -6.70 4.65 -11.42
CA VAL A 34 -7.48 5.88 -11.66
C VAL A 34 -6.64 7.14 -11.43
N PRO A 35 -6.10 7.40 -10.22
CA PRO A 35 -5.23 8.56 -10.00
C PRO A 35 -3.94 8.49 -10.82
N LEU A 36 -3.40 7.29 -11.08
CA LEU A 36 -2.23 7.10 -11.93
C LEU A 36 -2.44 7.60 -13.36
N LEU A 37 -3.67 7.61 -13.87
CA LEU A 37 -3.97 8.10 -15.22
C LEU A 37 -4.58 9.51 -15.21
N ALA A 38 -5.36 9.85 -14.18
CA ALA A 38 -6.15 11.08 -14.14
C ALA A 38 -5.58 12.20 -13.27
N ALA A 39 -4.59 11.93 -12.41
CA ALA A 39 -4.12 12.87 -11.39
C ALA A 39 -2.59 12.92 -11.24
N ARG A 40 -1.83 12.59 -12.30
CA ARG A 40 -0.35 12.50 -12.27
C ARG A 40 0.35 13.75 -11.75
N GLU A 41 -0.18 14.92 -12.07
CA GLU A 41 0.40 16.20 -11.66
C GLU A 41 0.14 16.53 -10.18
N ASN A 42 -0.81 15.84 -9.53
CA ASN A 42 -1.17 16.09 -8.14
C ASN A 42 -0.33 15.23 -7.19
N LYS A 43 0.66 15.85 -6.54
CA LYS A 43 1.63 15.17 -5.67
C LYS A 43 0.96 14.44 -4.49
N PHE A 44 -0.14 14.97 -3.97
CA PHE A 44 -0.91 14.34 -2.89
C PHE A 44 -1.56 13.03 -3.36
N ALA A 45 -2.25 13.06 -4.50
CA ALA A 45 -2.87 11.89 -5.10
C ALA A 45 -1.82 10.83 -5.48
N MET A 46 -0.68 11.27 -6.03
CA MET A 46 0.41 10.37 -6.43
C MET A 46 1.11 9.74 -5.23
N PHE A 47 1.26 10.45 -4.11
CA PHE A 47 1.75 9.86 -2.87
C PHE A 47 0.87 8.69 -2.40
N HIS A 48 -0.46 8.87 -2.37
CA HIS A 48 -1.37 7.80 -1.97
C HIS A 48 -1.45 6.67 -2.98
N THR A 49 -1.24 6.97 -4.26
CA THR A 49 -1.10 5.97 -5.35
C THR A 49 0.13 5.10 -5.15
N GLU A 50 1.29 5.68 -4.83
CA GLU A 50 2.48 4.90 -4.51
C GLU A 50 2.28 4.02 -3.27
N GLN A 51 1.62 4.56 -2.23
CA GLN A 51 1.34 3.81 -0.99
C GLN A 51 0.40 2.62 -1.23
N SER A 52 -0.62 2.78 -2.08
CA SER A 52 -1.53 1.68 -2.40
C SER A 52 -0.87 0.61 -3.26
N ILE A 53 -0.04 1.00 -4.24
CA ILE A 53 0.72 0.06 -5.08
C ILE A 53 1.68 -0.76 -4.21
N ILE A 54 2.49 -0.13 -3.35
CA ILE A 54 3.45 -0.88 -2.53
C ILE A 54 2.75 -1.79 -1.53
N LEU A 55 1.63 -1.36 -0.94
CA LEU A 55 0.82 -2.21 -0.06
C LEU A 55 0.34 -3.46 -0.79
N LEU A 56 -0.15 -3.32 -2.03
CA LEU A 56 -0.61 -4.43 -2.86
C LEU A 56 0.53 -5.37 -3.24
N VAL A 57 1.68 -4.84 -3.67
CA VAL A 57 2.86 -5.62 -4.03
C VAL A 57 3.35 -6.45 -2.84
N VAL A 58 3.51 -5.82 -1.67
CA VAL A 58 3.97 -6.51 -0.46
C VAL A 58 2.98 -7.61 -0.06
N PHE A 59 1.67 -7.35 -0.12
CA PHE A 59 0.65 -8.35 0.15
C PHE A 59 0.79 -9.57 -0.77
N PHE A 60 0.90 -9.37 -2.08
CA PHE A 60 1.05 -10.48 -3.03
C PHE A 60 2.35 -11.25 -2.82
N VAL A 61 3.46 -10.59 -2.51
CA VAL A 61 4.73 -11.26 -2.22
C VAL A 61 4.60 -12.21 -1.02
N PHE A 62 4.02 -11.74 0.09
CA PHE A 62 3.80 -12.58 1.27
C PHE A 62 2.78 -13.69 1.00
N TYR A 63 1.68 -13.37 0.32
CA TYR A 63 0.63 -14.34 -0.02
C TYR A 63 1.18 -15.48 -0.88
N ILE A 64 1.92 -15.15 -1.95
CA ILE A 64 2.51 -16.14 -2.85
C ILE A 64 3.56 -16.98 -2.11
N ALA A 65 4.39 -16.37 -1.26
CA ALA A 65 5.39 -17.11 -0.49
C ALA A 65 4.76 -18.18 0.43
N ILE A 66 3.71 -17.83 1.17
CA ILE A 66 3.00 -18.78 2.05
C ILE A 66 2.24 -19.82 1.21
N TRP A 67 1.68 -19.42 0.07
CA TRP A 67 0.99 -20.33 -0.84
C TRP A 67 1.95 -21.40 -1.40
N ILE A 68 3.13 -21.00 -1.88
CA ILE A 68 4.18 -21.92 -2.35
C ILE A 68 4.62 -22.86 -1.22
N LEU A 69 4.87 -22.33 -0.02
CA LEU A 69 5.27 -23.13 1.14
C LEU A 69 4.21 -24.18 1.48
N THR A 70 2.93 -23.77 1.52
CA THR A 70 1.80 -24.66 1.79
C THR A 70 1.66 -25.73 0.71
N PHE A 71 1.85 -25.36 -0.56
CA PHE A 71 1.80 -26.30 -1.68
C PHE A 71 2.88 -27.39 -1.60
N ILE A 72 4.13 -26.99 -1.33
CA ILE A 72 5.26 -27.93 -1.19
C ILE A 72 5.04 -28.87 0.00
N ILE A 73 4.65 -28.34 1.15
CA ILE A 73 4.41 -29.16 2.36
C ILE A 73 3.21 -30.10 2.15
N GLY A 74 2.20 -29.67 1.40
CA GLY A 74 1.05 -30.49 1.04
C GLY A 74 1.42 -31.74 0.24
N GLN A 75 2.54 -31.74 -0.49
CA GLN A 75 3.03 -32.95 -1.17
C GLN A 75 3.62 -33.98 -0.19
N ILE A 76 4.00 -33.56 1.01
CA ILE A 76 4.62 -34.40 2.03
C ILE A 76 3.58 -34.84 3.07
N SER A 77 2.77 -33.90 3.57
CA SER A 77 1.77 -34.15 4.60
C SER A 77 0.60 -33.17 4.49
N SER A 78 -0.58 -33.71 4.19
CA SER A 78 -1.83 -32.94 4.14
C SER A 78 -2.22 -32.36 5.51
N THR A 79 -1.96 -33.08 6.61
CA THR A 79 -2.22 -32.61 7.97
C THR A 79 -1.37 -31.39 8.31
N LEU A 80 -0.08 -31.42 7.96
CA LEU A 80 0.83 -30.29 8.23
C LEU A 80 0.48 -29.08 7.35
N ALA A 81 0.11 -29.31 6.09
CA ALA A 81 -0.37 -28.26 5.20
C ALA A 81 -1.66 -27.60 5.72
N CYS A 82 -2.59 -28.37 6.27
CA CYS A 82 -3.81 -27.84 6.91
C CYS A 82 -3.46 -26.90 8.08
N GLY A 83 -2.51 -27.29 8.94
CA GLY A 83 -2.05 -26.43 10.04
C GLY A 83 -1.44 -25.11 9.55
N ILE A 84 -0.62 -25.15 8.50
CA ILE A 84 0.03 -23.96 7.92
C ILE A 84 -0.96 -23.06 7.20
N SER A 85 -2.02 -23.63 6.60
CA SER A 85 -3.04 -22.86 5.88
C SER A 85 -3.73 -21.80 6.76
N ILE A 86 -3.77 -22.01 8.08
CA ILE A 86 -4.29 -21.03 9.05
C ILE A 86 -3.49 -19.72 9.02
N LEU A 87 -2.17 -19.78 8.76
CA LEU A 87 -1.30 -18.60 8.67
C LEU A 87 -1.66 -17.69 7.49
N MET A 88 -2.40 -18.18 6.49
CA MET A 88 -2.87 -17.38 5.35
C MET A 88 -3.76 -16.22 5.78
N ILE A 89 -4.38 -16.26 6.97
CA ILE A 89 -5.22 -15.16 7.47
C ILE A 89 -4.40 -13.92 7.85
N VAL A 90 -3.14 -14.09 8.25
CA VAL A 90 -2.31 -13.00 8.79
C VAL A 90 -2.03 -11.91 7.75
N PRO A 91 -1.58 -12.24 6.51
CA PRO A 91 -1.41 -11.24 5.45
C PRO A 91 -2.69 -10.46 5.14
N TRP A 92 -3.85 -11.13 5.17
CA TRP A 92 -5.15 -10.49 4.92
C TRP A 92 -5.50 -9.46 5.99
N ILE A 93 -5.34 -9.83 7.26
CA ILE A 93 -5.61 -8.91 8.38
C ILE A 93 -4.66 -7.71 8.32
N LEU A 94 -3.36 -7.95 8.12
CA LEU A 94 -2.37 -6.87 8.02
C LEU A 94 -2.67 -5.95 6.84
N TYR A 95 -2.98 -6.52 5.66
CA TYR A 95 -3.38 -5.75 4.49
C TYR A 95 -4.60 -4.88 4.77
N LEU A 96 -5.66 -5.46 5.36
CA LEU A 96 -6.89 -4.73 5.66
C LEU A 96 -6.64 -3.55 6.62
N VAL A 97 -5.86 -3.76 7.68
CA VAL A 97 -5.54 -2.72 8.65
C VAL A 97 -4.76 -1.58 7.99
N LEU A 98 -3.72 -1.89 7.22
CA LEU A 98 -2.91 -0.89 6.51
C LEU A 98 -3.71 -0.17 5.42
N TRP A 99 -4.59 -0.88 4.72
CA TRP A 99 -5.47 -0.33 3.71
C TRP A 99 -6.44 0.70 4.29
N ILE A 100 -7.10 0.37 5.40
CA ILE A 100 -7.98 1.30 6.12
C ILE A 100 -7.20 2.52 6.62
N MET A 101 -6.01 2.32 7.22
CA MET A 101 -5.15 3.43 7.64
C MET A 101 -4.79 4.34 6.46
N GLY A 102 -4.53 3.77 5.29
CA GLY A 102 -4.23 4.50 4.06
C GLY A 102 -5.38 5.39 3.63
N ILE A 103 -6.59 4.85 3.62
CA ILE A 103 -7.82 5.58 3.29
C ILE A 103 -8.08 6.71 4.30
N ILE A 104 -7.94 6.44 5.60
CA ILE A 104 -8.13 7.46 6.66
C ILE A 104 -7.12 8.59 6.50
N ASN A 105 -5.86 8.27 6.17
CA ASN A 105 -4.84 9.29 5.91
C ASN A 105 -5.20 10.12 4.68
N ALA A 106 -5.63 9.49 3.58
CA ALA A 106 -6.04 10.20 2.36
C ALA A 106 -7.26 11.10 2.59
N ALA A 107 -8.31 10.59 3.23
CA ALA A 107 -9.50 11.36 3.56
C ALA A 107 -9.18 12.54 4.50
N GLY A 108 -8.24 12.33 5.43
CA GLY A 108 -7.75 13.35 6.35
C GLY A 108 -6.74 14.34 5.76
N GLY A 109 -6.39 14.23 4.47
CA GLY A 109 -5.39 15.11 3.84
C GLY A 109 -3.96 14.89 4.37
N LYS A 110 -3.68 13.74 4.98
CA LYS A 110 -2.41 13.45 5.66
C LYS A 110 -1.48 12.66 4.75
N VAL A 111 -0.34 13.25 4.46
CA VAL A 111 0.76 12.59 3.76
C VAL A 111 1.59 11.79 4.77
N LYS A 112 1.07 10.64 5.20
CA LYS A 112 1.71 9.74 6.18
C LYS A 112 1.92 8.35 5.60
N GLU A 113 3.15 7.85 5.68
CA GLU A 113 3.55 6.54 5.17
C GLU A 113 2.91 5.45 6.01
N LEU A 114 2.48 4.38 5.36
CA LEU A 114 1.99 3.21 6.05
C LEU A 114 3.13 2.53 6.81
N PRO A 115 2.90 2.04 8.04
CA PRO A 115 3.92 1.32 8.78
C PRO A 115 4.33 0.06 8.00
N ILE A 116 5.60 -0.34 8.19
CA ILE A 116 6.22 -1.52 7.56
C ILE A 116 6.47 -1.36 6.04
N VAL A 117 5.52 -0.81 5.28
CA VAL A 117 5.56 -0.83 3.80
C VAL A 117 5.82 0.54 3.15
N GLY A 118 5.46 1.64 3.81
CA GLY A 118 5.41 2.97 3.18
C GLY A 118 6.76 3.51 2.72
N LYS A 119 7.85 3.08 3.37
CA LYS A 119 9.23 3.48 3.05
C LYS A 119 9.76 2.90 1.73
N TYR A 120 9.12 1.87 1.19
CA TYR A 120 9.61 1.17 -0.01
C TYR A 120 9.03 1.74 -1.30
N GLY A 121 7.84 2.35 -1.27
CA GLY A 121 7.22 2.94 -2.46
C GLY A 121 8.06 4.02 -3.12
N SER A 122 8.80 4.83 -2.32
CA SER A 122 9.68 5.90 -2.80
C SER A 122 10.93 5.38 -3.50
N LYS A 123 11.55 4.37 -2.88
CA LYS A 123 12.83 3.82 -3.31
C LYS A 123 12.72 3.12 -4.66
N LEU A 124 11.53 2.61 -4.96
CA LEU A 124 11.24 1.89 -6.19
C LEU A 124 10.81 2.82 -7.34
N ASN A 125 10.68 4.12 -7.08
CA ASN A 125 10.32 5.14 -8.09
C ASN A 125 9.12 4.72 -8.96
N LEU A 126 8.08 4.23 -8.27
CA LEU A 126 6.94 3.53 -8.89
C LEU A 126 6.05 4.47 -9.69
N VAL A 127 6.04 5.74 -9.31
CA VAL A 127 5.25 6.76 -9.98
C VAL A 127 6.13 7.97 -10.26
N LYS A 128 6.64 8.02 -11.48
CA LYS A 128 7.41 9.15 -12.02
C LYS A 128 6.48 10.17 -12.66
#